data_AF-A0A1B6LN54-F1
#
_entry.id   AF-A0A1B6LN54-F1
#
_cell.length_a   1.000
_cell.length_b   1.000
_cell.length_c   1.000
_cell.angle_alpha   90.00
_cell.angle_beta   90.00
_cell.angle_gamma   90.00
#
_symmetry.space_group_name_H-M   'P 1'
#
loop_
_entity.id
_entity.type
_entity.pdbx_description
1 polymer ?
#
loop_
_entity_poly.entity_id
_entity_poly.type
_entity_poly.pdbx_seq_one_letter_code
_entity_poly.pdbx_strand_id
1 'polypeptide(L)'
;KTKLVDHFIESCEELGYNKIDYNSGEESEGASRIQVTMRSGRRVSAAKAYLESVQYRPNLHIAEKARVTKILIDPKTNRATGVEFVKNRKRRVVFAKKEVILSAGTLNSPQI
;
A
#
# COMPACT_ATOMS: atom_id res chain seq x y z
N LYS A 1 -8.95 -23.34 15.70
CA LYS A 1 -9.81 -22.90 14.58
C LYS A 1 -11.24 -23.36 14.89
N THR A 2 -12.24 -22.50 14.76
CA THR A 2 -13.64 -22.86 15.05
C THR A 2 -14.25 -23.54 13.83
N LYS A 3 -15.20 -24.47 14.05
CA LYS A 3 -15.97 -25.13 12.96
C LYS A 3 -17.04 -24.23 12.36
N LEU A 4 -17.40 -23.14 13.05
CA LEU A 4 -18.49 -22.23 12.66
C LEU A 4 -18.34 -21.71 11.22
N VAL A 5 -17.12 -21.37 10.81
CA VAL A 5 -16.88 -20.83 9.46
C VAL A 5 -16.98 -21.93 8.39
N ASP A 6 -16.63 -23.17 8.71
CA ASP A 6 -16.81 -24.29 7.77
C ASP A 6 -18.30 -24.55 7.55
N HIS A 7 -19.06 -24.66 8.64
CA HIS A 7 -20.53 -24.84 8.56
C HIS A 7 -21.26 -23.68 7.88
N PHE A 8 -20.79 -22.45 8.07
CA PHE A 8 -21.35 -21.30 7.36
C PHE A 8 -21.17 -21.46 5.84
N ILE A 9 -19.97 -21.85 5.39
CA ILE A 9 -19.69 -22.05 3.95
C ILE A 9 -20.51 -23.23 3.39
N GLU A 10 -20.60 -24.34 4.14
CA GLU A 10 -21.43 -25.49 3.78
C GLU A 10 -22.90 -25.08 3.61
N SER A 11 -23.45 -24.25 4.52
CA SER A 11 -24.82 -23.74 4.40
C SER A 11 -25.04 -22.82 3.19
N CYS A 12 -24.01 -22.12 2.74
CA CYS A 12 -24.08 -21.33 1.51
C CYS A 12 -24.16 -22.24 0.27
N GLU A 13 -23.43 -23.35 0.25
CA GLU A 13 -23.51 -24.34 -0.82
C GLU A 13 -24.92 -24.96 -0.91
N GLU A 14 -25.56 -25.24 0.23
CA GLU A 14 -26.96 -25.71 0.28
C GLU A 14 -27.96 -24.71 -0.33
N LEU A 15 -27.63 -23.41 -0.33
CA LEU A 15 -28.41 -22.34 -0.94
C LEU A 15 -28.04 -22.08 -2.40
N GLY A 16 -27.12 -22.86 -2.98
CA GLY A 16 -26.67 -22.73 -4.37
C GLY A 16 -25.47 -21.79 -4.57
N TYR A 17 -24.84 -21.31 -3.49
CA TYR A 17 -23.61 -20.53 -3.57
C TYR A 17 -22.39 -21.44 -3.46
N ASN A 18 -21.74 -21.69 -4.59
CA ASN A 18 -20.54 -22.54 -4.63
C ASN A 18 -19.44 -22.04 -3.69
N LYS A 19 -18.65 -22.97 -3.15
CA LYS A 19 -17.39 -22.63 -2.49
C LYS A 19 -16.32 -22.27 -3.52
N ILE A 20 -15.79 -21.05 -3.45
CA ILE A 20 -14.87 -20.51 -4.46
C ILE A 20 -13.53 -20.07 -3.88
N ASP A 21 -12.52 -19.96 -4.74
CA ASP A 21 -11.35 -19.11 -4.49
C ASP A 21 -11.58 -17.75 -5.17
N TYR A 22 -11.94 -16.74 -4.37
CA TYR A 22 -12.22 -15.39 -4.87
C TYR A 22 -10.99 -14.65 -5.42
N ASN A 23 -9.79 -15.21 -5.27
CA ASN A 23 -8.55 -14.68 -5.88
C ASN A 23 -8.14 -15.43 -7.16
N SER A 24 -8.88 -16.46 -7.58
CA SER A 24 -8.60 -17.22 -8.82
C SER A 24 -8.76 -16.39 -10.09
N GLY A 25 -9.67 -15.40 -10.07
CA GLY A 25 -10.08 -14.63 -11.23
C GLY A 25 -11.11 -15.31 -12.14
N GLU A 26 -11.51 -16.54 -11.83
CA GLU A 26 -12.47 -17.32 -12.62
C GLU A 26 -13.91 -17.16 -12.10
N GLU A 27 -14.07 -17.08 -10.79
CA GLU A 27 -15.37 -17.10 -10.12
C GLU A 27 -15.46 -15.92 -9.14
N SER A 28 -16.52 -15.11 -9.28
CA SER A 28 -16.72 -13.90 -8.46
C SER A 28 -17.88 -14.02 -7.47
N GLU A 29 -18.78 -15.00 -7.67
CA GLU A 29 -19.96 -15.22 -6.84
C GLU A 29 -19.86 -16.58 -6.15
N GLY A 30 -19.96 -16.58 -4.83
CA GLY A 30 -19.82 -17.79 -4.02
C GLY A 30 -19.40 -17.48 -2.59
N ALA A 31 -19.16 -18.54 -1.81
CA ALA A 31 -18.71 -18.47 -0.43
C ALA A 31 -17.24 -18.86 -0.30
N SER A 32 -16.49 -18.17 0.56
CA SER A 32 -15.08 -18.49 0.77
C SER A 32 -14.58 -18.06 2.15
N ARG A 33 -13.47 -18.68 2.60
CA ARG A 33 -12.74 -18.21 3.78
C ARG A 33 -11.92 -16.98 3.39
N ILE A 34 -12.16 -15.86 4.05
CA ILE A 34 -11.40 -14.62 3.83
C ILE A 34 -9.91 -14.87 4.11
N GLN A 35 -9.09 -14.61 3.10
CA GLN A 35 -7.64 -14.49 3.22
C GLN A 35 -7.30 -13.08 3.69
N VAL A 36 -6.36 -13.00 4.62
CA VAL A 36 -5.91 -11.72 5.21
C VAL A 36 -4.39 -11.62 5.09
N THR A 37 -3.88 -10.40 4.93
CA THR A 37 -2.44 -10.11 4.91
C THR A 37 -1.85 -10.25 6.33
N MET A 38 -1.65 -11.48 6.77
CA MET A 38 -1.25 -11.84 8.14
C MET A 38 -0.25 -13.00 8.13
N ARG A 39 0.72 -12.97 9.05
CA ARG A 39 1.65 -14.08 9.29
C ARG A 39 1.80 -14.26 10.80
N SER A 40 1.64 -15.50 11.28
CA SER A 40 1.72 -15.85 12.71
C SER A 40 0.84 -14.97 13.61
N GLY A 41 -0.41 -14.74 13.21
CA GLY A 41 -1.36 -13.93 13.98
C GLY A 41 -1.11 -12.41 13.96
N ARG A 42 -0.13 -11.92 13.18
CA ARG A 42 0.21 -10.50 13.11
C ARG A 42 0.03 -9.94 11.70
N ARG A 43 -0.54 -8.74 11.61
CA ARG A 43 -0.68 -8.00 10.35
C ARG A 43 0.67 -7.85 9.66
N VAL A 44 0.70 -8.11 8.35
CA VAL A 44 1.85 -7.81 7.49
C VAL A 44 1.50 -6.59 6.64
N SER A 45 2.02 -5.43 7.02
CA SER A 45 1.85 -4.18 6.26
C SER A 45 2.78 -4.13 5.05
N ALA A 46 2.56 -3.19 4.13
CA ALA A 46 3.48 -2.95 3.01
C ALA A 46 4.91 -2.63 3.51
N ALA A 47 5.05 -1.85 4.60
CA ALA A 47 6.35 -1.57 5.19
C ALA A 47 7.04 -2.85 5.72
N LYS A 48 6.28 -3.73 6.41
CA LYS A 48 6.79 -5.03 6.88
C LYS A 48 7.19 -5.93 5.71
N ALA A 49 6.37 -6.00 4.68
CA ALA A 49 6.59 -6.89 3.53
C ALA A 49 7.74 -6.44 2.64
N TYR A 50 7.83 -5.14 2.36
CA TYR A 50 8.70 -4.61 1.29
C TYR A 50 9.86 -3.75 1.78
N LEU A 51 9.78 -3.13 2.96
CA LEU A 51 10.82 -2.20 3.43
C LEU A 51 11.70 -2.77 4.54
N GLU A 52 11.12 -3.46 5.52
CA GLU A 52 11.84 -3.87 6.74
C GLU A 52 13.09 -4.73 6.45
N SER A 53 13.03 -5.65 5.49
CA SER A 53 14.15 -6.52 5.14
C SER A 53 15.24 -5.83 4.30
N VAL A 54 14.93 -4.69 3.68
CA VAL A 54 15.82 -3.99 2.73
C VAL A 54 16.20 -2.58 3.17
N GLN A 55 15.71 -2.11 4.32
CA GLN A 55 15.92 -0.76 4.84
C GLN A 55 17.39 -0.39 5.06
N TYR A 56 18.28 -1.37 5.19
CA TYR A 56 19.71 -1.19 5.39
C TYR A 56 20.52 -1.06 4.09
N ARG A 57 19.87 -1.18 2.92
CA ARG A 57 20.57 -1.03 1.64
C ARG A 57 21.11 0.41 1.49
N PRO A 58 22.38 0.60 1.10
CA PRO A 58 23.01 1.92 1.08
C PRO A 58 22.40 2.88 0.05
N ASN A 59 21.69 2.35 -0.94
CA ASN A 59 21.01 3.12 -1.99
C ASN A 59 19.52 3.39 -1.68
N LEU A 60 19.02 3.02 -0.50
CA LEU A 60 17.66 3.29 -0.06
C LEU A 60 17.70 4.22 1.15
N HIS A 61 17.04 5.37 1.03
CA HIS A 61 16.92 6.34 2.11
C HIS A 61 15.46 6.50 2.52
N ILE A 62 15.15 6.22 3.77
CA ILE A 62 13.79 6.34 4.33
C ILE A 62 13.75 7.55 5.26
N ALA A 63 12.89 8.52 4.95
CA ALA A 63 12.70 9.71 5.76
C ALA A 63 11.34 9.66 6.46
N GLU A 64 11.33 9.21 7.71
CA GLU A 64 10.13 9.27 8.54
C GLU A 64 9.83 10.69 9.04
N LYS A 65 8.56 10.93 9.39
CA LYS A 65 8.05 12.21 9.91
C LYS A 65 8.42 13.40 9.02
N ALA A 66 8.42 13.17 7.71
CA ALA A 66 8.73 14.11 6.65
C ALA A 66 7.49 14.32 5.78
N ARG A 67 6.72 15.38 6.02
CA ARG A 67 5.50 15.65 5.23
C ARG A 67 5.87 16.44 3.99
N VAL A 68 5.69 15.84 2.81
CA VAL A 68 5.81 16.55 1.52
C VAL A 68 4.73 17.64 1.44
N THR A 69 5.12 18.83 1.01
CA THR A 69 4.25 20.01 0.91
C THR A 69 4.10 20.52 -0.51
N LYS A 70 5.03 20.19 -1.42
CA LYS A 70 5.01 20.67 -2.80
C LYS A 70 5.88 19.83 -3.73
N ILE A 71 5.43 19.59 -4.96
CA ILE A 71 6.29 19.11 -6.06
C ILE A 71 6.99 20.32 -6.71
N LEU A 72 8.29 20.20 -6.93
CA LEU A 72 9.06 21.21 -7.65
C LEU A 72 8.99 20.90 -9.15
N ILE A 73 8.43 21.83 -9.93
CA ILE A 73 8.27 21.70 -11.38
C ILE A 73 9.10 22.80 -12.04
N ASP A 74 9.92 22.42 -13.01
CA ASP A 74 10.63 23.37 -13.86
C ASP A 74 9.61 24.14 -14.73
N PRO A 75 9.52 25.47 -14.65
CA PRO A 75 8.50 26.24 -15.37
C PRO A 75 8.72 26.32 -16.88
N LYS A 76 9.92 25.98 -17.38
CA LYS A 76 10.24 25.98 -18.82
C LYS A 76 9.96 24.62 -19.44
N THR A 77 10.29 23.54 -18.73
CA THR A 77 10.17 22.17 -19.28
C THR A 77 8.96 21.41 -18.75
N ASN A 78 8.23 21.94 -17.77
CA ASN A 78 7.18 21.26 -17.00
C ASN A 78 7.63 19.93 -16.38
N ARG A 79 8.93 19.78 -16.09
CA ARG A 79 9.48 18.53 -15.53
C ARG A 79 9.50 18.61 -14.01
N ALA A 80 9.03 17.56 -13.34
CA ALA A 80 9.23 17.41 -11.90
C ALA A 80 10.74 17.23 -11.59
N THR A 81 11.30 18.10 -10.76
CA THR A 81 12.73 18.13 -10.42
C THR A 81 13.01 17.74 -8.97
N GLY A 82 11.98 17.65 -8.13
CA GLY A 82 12.14 17.30 -6.72
C GLY A 82 10.87 17.56 -5.91
N VAL A 83 11.02 17.52 -4.60
CA VAL A 83 9.94 17.83 -3.65
C VAL A 83 10.43 18.70 -2.51
N GLU A 84 9.55 19.58 -2.04
CA GLU A 84 9.68 20.25 -0.74
C GLU A 84 8.96 19.42 0.33
N PHE A 85 9.57 19.28 1.50
CA PHE A 85 8.95 18.64 2.66
C PHE A 85 9.32 19.34 3.96
N VAL A 86 8.47 19.17 4.98
CA VAL A 86 8.71 19.63 6.33
C VAL A 86 9.12 18.46 7.21
N LYS A 87 10.27 18.58 7.88
CA LYS A 87 10.75 17.65 8.91
C LYS A 87 11.36 18.42 10.08
N ASN A 88 11.00 18.05 11.31
CA ASN A 88 11.44 18.74 12.53
C ASN A 88 11.20 20.26 12.46
N ARG A 89 10.01 20.66 11.97
CA ARG A 89 9.59 22.06 11.78
C ARG A 89 10.44 22.87 10.80
N LYS A 90 11.30 22.23 10.01
CA LYS A 90 12.11 22.89 8.98
C LYS A 90 11.68 22.44 7.59
N ARG A 91 11.50 23.39 6.69
CA ARG A 91 11.36 23.11 5.25
C ARG A 91 12.70 22.64 4.69
N ARG A 92 12.64 21.63 3.85
CA ARG A 92 13.78 21.01 3.18
C ARG A 92 13.37 20.66 1.75
N VAL A 93 14.35 20.62 0.87
CA VAL A 93 14.17 20.24 -0.52
C VAL A 93 15.04 19.02 -0.81
N VAL A 94 14.52 18.08 -1.60
CA VAL A 94 15.29 17.00 -2.20
C VAL A 94 15.02 16.98 -3.70
N PHE A 95 16.09 16.84 -4.49
CA PHE A 95 16.02 16.80 -5.95
C PHE A 95 16.02 15.37 -6.46
N ALA A 96 15.27 15.12 -7.53
CA ALA A 96 15.21 13.85 -8.24
C ALA A 96 15.92 13.97 -9.59
N LYS A 97 16.85 13.04 -9.87
CA LYS A 97 17.55 13.01 -11.16
C LYS A 97 16.70 12.43 -12.30
N LYS A 98 15.75 11.56 -11.96
CA LYS A 98 14.89 10.85 -12.92
C LYS A 98 13.44 11.28 -12.77
N GLU A 99 12.80 10.84 -11.69
CA GLU A 99 11.34 10.94 -11.53
C GLU A 99 10.96 11.23 -10.07
N VAL A 100 9.78 11.81 -9.90
CA VAL A 100 9.07 11.94 -8.62
C VAL A 100 7.81 11.07 -8.71
N ILE A 101 7.71 10.05 -7.87
CA ILE A 101 6.53 9.16 -7.81
C ILE A 101 5.68 9.58 -6.62
N LEU A 102 4.47 10.08 -6.89
CA LEU A 102 3.54 10.53 -5.85
C LEU A 102 2.65 9.37 -5.39
N SER A 103 2.85 8.95 -4.14
CA SER A 103 2.09 7.84 -3.53
C SER A 103 1.51 8.23 -2.16
N ALA A 104 1.02 9.46 -2.03
CA ALA A 104 0.47 9.99 -0.78
C ALA A 104 -0.98 9.52 -0.47
N GLY A 105 -1.55 8.69 -1.35
CA GLY A 105 -2.92 8.17 -1.25
C GLY A 105 -3.97 9.08 -1.91
N THR A 106 -5.18 8.57 -2.06
CA THR A 106 -6.26 9.22 -2.85
C THR A 106 -6.64 10.61 -2.38
N LEU A 107 -6.46 10.93 -1.10
CA LEU A 107 -6.79 12.25 -0.53
C LEU A 107 -5.61 13.22 -0.53
N ASN A 108 -4.39 12.76 -0.17
CA ASN A 108 -3.25 13.67 -0.07
C ASN A 108 -2.54 13.88 -1.42
N SER A 109 -2.58 12.89 -2.32
CA SER A 109 -1.96 13.05 -3.65
C SER A 109 -2.55 14.23 -4.43
N PRO A 110 -3.89 14.39 -4.59
CA PRO A 110 -4.42 15.53 -5.33
C PRO A 110 -4.25 16.88 -4.61
N GLN A 111 -3.99 16.86 -3.30
CA GLN A 111 -3.71 18.08 -2.53
C GLN A 111 -2.29 18.63 -2.81
N ILE A 112 -1.33 17.75 -3.08
CA ILE A 112 0.10 18.06 -3.23
C ILE A 112 0.40 18.52 -4.66
#